data_AF-A0A942TMH9-F1
#
_entry.id   AF-A0A942TMH9-F1
#
_cell.length_a   1.000
_cell.length_b   1.000
_cell.length_c   1.000
_cell.angle_alpha   90.00
_cell.angle_beta   90.00
_cell.angle_gamma   90.00
#
_symmetry.space_group_name_H-M   'P 1'
#
loop_
_entity.id
_entity.type
_entity.pdbx_description
1 polymer ?
#
loop_
_entity_poly.entity_id
_entity_poly.type
_entity_poly.pdbx_seq_one_letter_code
_entity_poly.pdbx_strand_id
1 'polypeptide(L)'
;MKLSDKHVELIAKTTLEFWEKEKENQEKRKYDRRLRNIKLLLRNYRSFVKHTSDIKLDIQIIDERLELEYLDSDEFKLQSIKQSKEKTLAMIQFINKMLAVFKVMCEQSGKPEDVRRYDVIYYMYISEDKMTAEEISAMHNVAVRTIFLDIEKASKDLSVLVFGIDGVRFYK
;
A
#
# COMPACT_ATOMS: atom_id res chain seq x y z
N MET A 1 44.22 -22.24 -19.87
CA MET A 1 42.98 -22.79 -20.45
C MET A 1 42.20 -21.62 -21.05
N LYS A 2 42.11 -21.51 -22.38
CA LYS A 2 41.29 -20.46 -23.03
C LYS A 2 39.85 -20.97 -23.11
N LEU A 3 38.90 -20.16 -22.65
CA LEU A 3 37.48 -20.44 -22.85
C LEU A 3 37.20 -20.48 -24.35
N SER A 4 36.44 -21.47 -24.81
CA SER A 4 35.96 -21.51 -26.19
C SER A 4 34.80 -20.52 -26.35
N ASP A 5 34.55 -20.06 -27.57
CA ASP A 5 33.46 -19.11 -27.84
C ASP A 5 32.10 -19.66 -27.39
N LYS A 6 31.89 -20.98 -27.47
CA LYS A 6 30.71 -21.67 -26.93
C LYS A 6 30.58 -21.54 -25.41
N HIS A 7 31.69 -21.59 -24.67
CA HIS A 7 31.67 -21.38 -23.22
C HIS A 7 31.36 -19.91 -22.89
N VAL A 8 31.89 -18.96 -23.66
CA VAL A 8 31.60 -17.52 -23.46
C VAL A 8 30.13 -17.22 -23.73
N GLU A 9 29.57 -17.74 -24.83
CA GLU A 9 28.17 -17.57 -25.19
C GLU A 9 27.23 -18.19 -24.14
N LEU A 10 27.53 -19.41 -23.66
CA LEU A 10 26.76 -20.07 -22.61
C LEU A 10 26.80 -19.28 -21.30
N ILE A 11 27.96 -18.76 -20.90
CA ILE A 11 28.11 -17.93 -19.70
C ILE A 11 27.31 -16.65 -19.84
N ALA A 12 27.39 -15.96 -21.00
CA ALA A 12 26.66 -14.73 -21.26
C ALA A 12 25.14 -14.95 -21.18
N LYS A 13 24.64 -16.00 -21.85
CA LYS A 13 23.21 -16.37 -21.81
C LYS A 13 22.74 -16.70 -20.39
N THR A 14 23.46 -17.57 -19.67
CA THR A 14 23.09 -17.97 -18.31
C THR A 14 23.11 -16.76 -17.35
N THR A 15 24.06 -15.84 -17.53
CA THR A 15 24.15 -14.61 -16.74
C THR A 15 22.96 -13.69 -17.00
N LEU A 16 22.56 -13.53 -18.27
CA LEU A 16 21.39 -12.72 -18.64
C LEU A 16 20.09 -13.31 -18.08
N GLU A 17 19.88 -14.62 -18.22
CA GLU A 17 18.71 -15.31 -17.67
C GLU A 17 18.65 -15.21 -16.13
N PHE A 18 19.79 -15.38 -15.46
CA PHE A 18 19.86 -15.19 -14.01
C PHE A 18 19.54 -13.75 -13.60
N TRP A 19 20.07 -12.77 -14.33
CA TRP A 19 19.84 -11.36 -14.02
C TRP A 19 18.39 -10.93 -14.24
N GLU A 20 17.76 -11.41 -15.31
CA GLU A 20 16.34 -11.17 -15.58
C GLU A 20 15.45 -11.77 -14.48
N LYS A 21 15.72 -13.02 -14.08
CA LYS A 21 15.02 -13.68 -12.97
C LYS A 21 15.22 -12.96 -11.63
N GLU A 22 16.44 -12.52 -11.34
CA GLU A 22 16.71 -11.76 -10.11
C GLU A 22 15.99 -10.40 -10.12
N LYS A 23 15.91 -9.74 -11.27
CA LYS A 23 15.14 -8.50 -11.43
C LYS A 23 13.66 -8.73 -11.16
N GLU A 24 13.05 -9.77 -11.74
CA GLU A 24 11.65 -10.13 -11.48
C GLU A 24 11.40 -10.45 -10.00
N ASN A 25 12.29 -11.22 -9.37
CA ASN A 25 12.24 -11.53 -7.95
C ASN A 25 12.30 -10.27 -7.08
N GLN A 26 13.17 -9.32 -7.43
CA GLN A 26 13.29 -8.04 -6.72
C GLN A 26 12.04 -7.19 -6.86
N GLU A 27 11.48 -7.07 -8.07
CA GLU A 27 10.24 -6.34 -8.27
C GLU A 27 9.11 -6.99 -7.44
N LYS A 28 8.98 -8.32 -7.45
CA LYS A 28 7.95 -9.04 -6.68
C LYS A 28 8.07 -8.81 -5.18
N ARG A 29 9.29 -8.88 -4.64
CA ARG A 29 9.55 -8.58 -3.23
C ARG A 29 9.16 -7.16 -2.86
N LYS A 30 9.42 -6.18 -3.74
CA LYS A 30 9.00 -4.79 -3.52
C LYS A 30 7.48 -4.66 -3.47
N TYR A 31 6.76 -5.30 -4.39
CA TYR A 31 5.31 -5.29 -4.39
C TYR A 31 4.70 -5.94 -3.14
N ASP A 32 5.14 -7.15 -2.79
CA ASP A 32 4.63 -7.87 -1.62
C ASP A 32 4.85 -7.05 -0.34
N ARG A 33 5.99 -6.37 -0.25
CA ARG A 33 6.34 -5.47 0.85
C ARG A 33 5.44 -4.23 0.90
N ARG A 34 5.20 -3.58 -0.23
CA ARG A 34 4.34 -2.38 -0.33
C ARG A 34 2.88 -2.70 0.02
N LEU A 35 2.34 -3.80 -0.51
CA LEU A 35 1.00 -4.27 -0.17
C LEU A 35 0.88 -4.58 1.32
N ARG A 36 1.90 -5.23 1.91
CA ARG A 36 1.97 -5.46 3.35
C ARG A 36 1.98 -4.16 4.15
N ASN A 37 2.70 -3.15 3.70
CA ASN A 37 2.78 -1.84 4.38
C ASN A 37 1.43 -1.11 4.34
N ILE A 38 0.69 -1.14 3.23
CA ILE A 38 -0.68 -0.61 3.16
C ILE A 38 -1.59 -1.31 4.17
N LYS A 39 -1.58 -2.65 4.20
CA LYS A 39 -2.41 -3.41 5.14
C LYS A 39 -2.06 -3.10 6.59
N LEU A 40 -0.76 -2.95 6.89
CA LEU A 40 -0.30 -2.59 8.23
C LEU A 40 -0.79 -1.19 8.62
N LEU A 41 -0.73 -0.24 7.69
CA LEU A 41 -1.17 1.12 7.89
C LEU A 41 -2.68 1.19 8.14
N LEU A 42 -3.49 0.54 7.31
CA LEU A 42 -4.95 0.47 7.48
C LEU A 42 -5.33 -0.15 8.83
N ARG A 43 -4.72 -1.29 9.19
CA ARG A 43 -5.01 -1.98 10.46
C ARG A 43 -4.69 -1.13 11.69
N ASN A 44 -3.71 -0.23 11.60
CA ASN A 44 -3.27 0.62 12.71
C ASN A 44 -3.71 2.09 12.57
N TYR A 45 -4.49 2.43 11.55
CA TYR A 45 -4.82 3.81 11.18
C TYR A 45 -5.33 4.63 12.38
N ARG A 46 -6.37 4.15 13.07
CA ARG A 46 -6.95 4.83 14.24
C ARG A 46 -5.93 5.03 15.37
N SER A 47 -5.06 4.05 15.61
CA SER A 47 -3.99 4.15 16.61
C SER A 47 -2.98 5.22 16.24
N PHE A 48 -2.62 5.34 14.96
CA PHE A 48 -1.74 6.39 14.47
C PHE A 48 -2.39 7.77 14.57
N VAL A 49 -3.68 7.89 14.26
CA VAL A 49 -4.42 9.16 14.38
C VAL A 49 -4.42 9.61 15.84
N LYS A 50 -4.71 8.70 16.77
CA LYS A 50 -4.63 8.98 18.22
C LYS A 50 -3.22 9.30 18.68
N HIS A 51 -2.19 8.67 18.10
CA HIS A 51 -0.79 8.92 18.47
C HIS A 51 -0.29 10.31 18.06
N THR A 52 -0.94 10.91 17.05
CA THR A 52 -0.56 12.19 16.45
C THR A 52 -1.52 13.32 16.78
N SER A 53 -2.58 13.07 17.54
CA SER A 53 -3.64 14.05 17.83
C SER A 53 -3.21 15.24 18.68
N ASP A 54 -2.12 15.11 19.45
CA ASP A 54 -1.52 16.19 20.25
C ASP A 54 -0.62 17.12 19.43
N ILE A 55 -0.34 16.76 18.18
CA ILE A 55 0.56 17.49 17.32
C ILE A 55 -0.20 18.60 16.59
N LYS A 56 0.04 19.84 16.99
CA LYS A 56 -0.32 21.03 16.20
C LYS A 56 0.80 21.31 15.21
N LEU A 57 0.80 20.66 14.06
CA LEU A 57 1.68 21.03 12.97
C LEU A 57 0.83 21.62 11.84
N ASP A 58 1.12 22.88 11.51
CA ASP A 58 0.88 23.42 10.17
C ASP A 58 1.89 22.74 9.24
N ILE A 59 1.61 21.48 8.87
CA ILE A 59 2.38 20.78 7.86
C ILE A 59 2.01 21.40 6.51
N GLN A 60 2.56 22.59 6.25
CA GLN A 60 2.53 23.18 4.93
C GLN A 60 3.50 22.38 4.06
N ILE A 61 2.91 21.52 3.23
CA ILE A 61 3.57 20.83 2.12
C ILE A 61 4.78 20.00 2.58
N ILE A 62 4.52 18.82 3.17
CA ILE A 62 5.51 17.75 3.08
C ILE A 62 5.53 17.31 1.62
N ASP A 63 6.74 17.26 1.06
CA ASP A 63 7.01 16.71 -0.27
C ASP A 63 6.42 15.29 -0.36
N GLU A 64 5.52 15.07 -1.32
CA GLU A 64 4.88 13.76 -1.55
C GLU A 64 5.93 12.65 -1.68
N ARG A 65 7.12 12.97 -2.21
CA ARG A 65 8.23 12.02 -2.30
C ARG A 65 8.73 11.55 -0.93
N LEU A 66 8.73 12.43 0.07
CA LEU A 66 9.10 12.11 1.45
C LEU A 66 8.07 11.15 2.07
N GLU A 67 6.77 11.38 1.79
CA GLU A 67 5.66 10.55 2.28
C GLU A 67 5.75 9.11 1.75
N LEU A 68 6.13 8.95 0.47
CA LEU A 68 6.36 7.64 -0.15
C LEU A 68 7.55 6.89 0.45
N GLU A 69 8.65 7.60 0.72
CA GLU A 69 9.84 7.00 1.31
C GLU A 69 9.55 6.45 2.72
N TYR A 70 8.67 7.11 3.48
CA TYR A 70 8.23 6.61 4.78
C TYR A 70 7.42 5.31 4.69
N LEU A 71 6.66 5.12 3.62
CA LEU A 71 5.88 3.90 3.41
C LEU A 71 6.70 2.76 2.78
N ASP A 72 7.84 3.04 2.16
CA ASP A 72 8.70 2.06 1.47
C ASP A 72 10.05 1.79 2.17
N SER A 73 10.33 2.30 3.37
CA SER A 73 11.58 2.04 4.12
C SER A 73 11.40 1.06 5.29
N ASP A 74 12.25 0.02 5.36
CA ASP A 74 12.29 -0.99 6.44
C ASP A 74 13.24 -0.54 7.54
N GLU A 75 13.97 0.54 7.26
CA GLU A 75 15.06 1.04 8.05
C GLU A 75 14.59 2.26 8.83
N PHE A 76 14.04 2.01 10.02
CA PHE A 76 13.91 3.05 11.04
C PHE A 76 14.24 2.50 12.42
N LYS A 77 15.54 2.31 12.67
CA LYS A 77 16.07 2.11 14.02
C LYS A 77 16.83 3.38 14.44
N LEU A 78 16.44 3.91 15.61
CA LEU A 78 17.01 5.08 16.31
C LEU A 78 16.63 6.47 15.76
N GLN A 79 15.37 6.87 15.93
CA GLN A 79 14.98 8.29 15.88
C GLN A 79 14.30 8.74 17.17
N SER A 80 14.33 10.05 17.44
CA SER A 80 13.63 10.63 18.58
C SER A 80 12.11 10.48 18.42
N ILE A 81 11.38 10.42 19.55
CA ILE A 81 9.92 10.27 19.56
C ILE A 81 9.24 11.35 18.72
N LYS A 82 9.74 12.59 18.76
CA LYS A 82 9.20 13.72 17.99
C LYS A 82 9.27 13.46 16.48
N GLN A 83 10.43 13.02 15.99
CA GLN A 83 10.61 12.69 14.56
C GLN A 83 9.74 11.51 14.14
N SER A 84 9.59 10.49 14.99
CA SER A 84 8.70 9.34 14.71
C SER A 84 7.23 9.76 14.61
N LYS A 85 6.79 10.64 15.51
CA LYS A 85 5.45 11.22 15.53
C LYS A 85 5.14 12.08 14.29
N GLU A 86 6.07 12.97 13.92
CA GLU A 86 5.97 13.81 12.71
C GLU A 86 5.81 12.96 11.44
N LYS A 87 6.59 11.88 11.33
CA LYS A 87 6.48 10.92 10.22
C LYS A 87 5.16 10.19 10.20
N THR A 88 4.70 9.75 11.36
CA THR A 88 3.41 9.08 11.49
C THR A 88 2.28 10.00 11.03
N LEU A 89 2.36 11.30 11.36
CA LEU A 89 1.39 12.29 10.89
C LEU A 89 1.46 12.49 9.38
N ALA A 90 2.66 12.61 8.80
CA ALA A 90 2.84 12.71 7.35
C ALA A 90 2.22 11.50 6.61
N MET A 91 2.49 10.29 7.08
CA MET A 91 1.91 9.06 6.50
C MET A 91 0.37 9.05 6.58
N ILE A 92 -0.21 9.52 7.68
CA ILE A 92 -1.68 9.64 7.83
C ILE A 92 -2.25 10.66 6.85
N GLN A 93 -1.63 11.83 6.75
CA GLN A 93 -2.08 12.87 5.82
C GLN A 93 -2.02 12.36 4.38
N PHE A 94 -0.95 11.67 4.01
CA PHE A 94 -0.81 11.08 2.69
C PHE A 94 -1.87 10.02 2.40
N ILE A 95 -2.06 9.04 3.30
CA ILE A 95 -3.08 8.01 3.06
C ILE A 95 -4.48 8.61 2.97
N ASN A 96 -4.78 9.69 3.71
CA ASN A 96 -6.07 10.35 3.66
C ASN A 96 -6.33 10.99 2.29
N LYS A 97 -5.32 11.61 1.68
CA LYS A 97 -5.39 12.07 0.28
C LYS A 97 -5.66 10.89 -0.66
N MET A 98 -4.93 9.79 -0.50
CA MET A 98 -5.09 8.60 -1.36
C MET A 98 -6.45 7.92 -1.18
N LEU A 99 -6.99 7.88 0.03
CA LEU A 99 -8.34 7.39 0.32
C LEU A 99 -9.42 8.27 -0.31
N ALA A 100 -9.22 9.59 -0.34
CA ALA A 100 -10.13 10.50 -1.04
C ALA A 100 -10.12 10.25 -2.55
N VAL A 101 -8.94 10.06 -3.15
CA VAL A 101 -8.82 9.67 -4.57
C VAL A 101 -9.48 8.32 -4.83
N PHE A 102 -9.21 7.33 -3.97
CA PHE A 102 -9.79 5.99 -4.07
C PHE A 102 -11.33 6.03 -4.02
N LYS A 103 -11.91 6.84 -3.13
CA LYS A 103 -13.35 7.06 -3.05
C LYS A 103 -13.92 7.53 -4.40
N VAL A 104 -13.34 8.60 -4.95
CA VAL A 104 -13.78 9.19 -6.22
C VAL A 104 -13.70 8.16 -7.35
N MET A 105 -12.61 7.39 -7.42
CA MET A 105 -12.47 6.33 -8.42
C MET A 105 -13.55 5.26 -8.30
N CYS A 106 -13.85 4.81 -7.09
CA CYS A 106 -14.88 3.81 -6.83
C CYS A 106 -16.29 4.33 -7.18
N GLU A 107 -16.59 5.58 -6.84
CA GLU A 107 -17.87 6.20 -7.16
C GLU A 107 -18.05 6.42 -8.68
N GLN A 108 -16.97 6.80 -9.38
CA GLN A 108 -16.99 7.03 -10.82
C GLN A 108 -16.97 5.77 -11.67
N SER A 109 -16.62 4.60 -11.13
CA SER A 109 -16.54 3.37 -11.90
C SER A 109 -17.91 2.85 -12.35
N GLY A 110 -18.99 3.31 -11.72
CA GLY A 110 -20.36 2.87 -11.96
C GLY A 110 -20.65 1.44 -11.48
N LYS A 111 -19.70 0.79 -10.80
CA LYS A 111 -19.85 -0.59 -10.31
C LYS A 111 -20.17 -0.60 -8.81
N PRO A 112 -21.29 -1.21 -8.39
CA PRO A 112 -21.64 -1.32 -6.97
C PRO A 112 -20.56 -2.02 -6.14
N GLU A 113 -19.80 -2.95 -6.73
CA GLU A 113 -18.71 -3.63 -6.03
C GLU A 113 -17.54 -2.71 -5.67
N ASP A 114 -17.28 -1.68 -6.47
CA ASP A 114 -16.18 -0.76 -6.22
C ASP A 114 -16.55 0.25 -5.13
N VAL A 115 -17.79 0.76 -5.15
CA VAL A 115 -18.35 1.56 -4.05
C VAL A 115 -18.31 0.77 -2.74
N ARG A 116 -18.76 -0.49 -2.74
CA ARG A 116 -18.67 -1.37 -1.57
C ARG A 116 -17.23 -1.55 -1.10
N ARG A 117 -16.24 -1.69 -1.99
CA ARG A 117 -14.83 -1.80 -1.59
C ARG A 117 -14.35 -0.58 -0.81
N TYR A 118 -14.75 0.62 -1.23
CA TYR A 118 -14.46 1.83 -0.47
C TYR A 118 -15.12 1.78 0.92
N ASP A 119 -16.42 1.47 0.97
CA ASP A 119 -17.18 1.39 2.22
C ASP A 119 -16.57 0.38 3.21
N VAL A 120 -16.16 -0.79 2.71
CA VAL A 120 -15.46 -1.81 3.50
C VAL A 120 -14.18 -1.24 4.13
N ILE A 121 -13.33 -0.56 3.37
CA ILE A 121 -12.11 0.05 3.91
C ILE A 121 -12.47 1.15 4.93
N TYR A 122 -13.42 2.01 4.58
CA TYR A 122 -13.81 3.14 5.40
C TYR A 122 -14.35 2.68 6.77
N TYR A 123 -15.38 1.83 6.79
CA TYR A 123 -16.02 1.40 8.03
C TYR A 123 -15.15 0.47 8.88
N MET A 124 -14.33 -0.39 8.25
CA MET A 124 -13.47 -1.29 9.03
C MET A 124 -12.29 -0.57 9.66
N TYR A 125 -11.69 0.42 8.98
CA TYR A 125 -10.38 0.96 9.36
C TYR A 125 -10.37 2.46 9.67
N ILE A 126 -11.21 3.26 9.02
CA ILE A 126 -11.07 4.71 8.97
C ILE A 126 -12.09 5.44 9.85
N SER A 127 -13.37 5.07 9.74
CA SER A 127 -14.46 5.67 10.52
C SER A 127 -14.20 5.60 12.02
N GLU A 128 -14.67 6.59 12.79
CA GLU A 128 -14.62 6.50 14.26
C GLU A 128 -15.49 5.34 14.76
N ASP A 129 -16.70 5.22 14.20
CA ASP A 129 -17.61 4.10 14.43
C ASP A 129 -17.17 2.89 13.61
N LYS A 130 -16.39 2.02 14.25
CA LYS A 130 -15.89 0.79 13.64
C LYS A 130 -17.02 -0.21 13.42
N MET A 131 -17.09 -0.74 12.21
CA MET A 131 -17.94 -1.89 11.89
C MET A 131 -17.13 -3.18 11.72
N THR A 132 -17.77 -4.29 12.03
CA THR A 132 -17.30 -5.66 11.80
C THR A 132 -17.57 -6.09 10.36
N ALA A 133 -16.93 -7.18 9.93
CA ALA A 133 -17.15 -7.70 8.58
C ALA A 133 -18.59 -8.22 8.41
N GLU A 134 -19.19 -8.74 9.47
CA GLU A 134 -20.57 -9.21 9.53
C GLU A 134 -21.57 -8.08 9.37
N GLU A 135 -21.35 -6.94 10.05
CA GLU A 135 -22.22 -5.77 9.94
C GLU A 135 -22.18 -5.15 8.52
N ILE A 136 -20.98 -5.04 7.94
CA ILE A 136 -20.81 -4.52 6.57
C ILE A 136 -21.37 -5.52 5.54
N SER A 137 -21.19 -6.82 5.77
CA SER A 137 -21.80 -7.89 4.98
C SER A 137 -23.32 -7.78 4.95
N ALA A 138 -23.95 -7.53 6.11
CA ALA A 138 -25.38 -7.30 6.21
C ALA A 138 -25.81 -6.00 5.50
N MET A 139 -25.06 -4.91 5.68
CA MET A 139 -25.32 -3.62 5.03
C MET A 139 -25.38 -3.74 3.51
N HIS A 140 -24.44 -4.47 2.91
CA HIS A 140 -24.35 -4.61 1.45
C HIS A 140 -25.03 -5.86 0.90
N ASN A 141 -25.65 -6.69 1.75
CA ASN A 141 -26.28 -7.96 1.39
C ASN A 141 -25.34 -8.87 0.57
N VAL A 142 -24.12 -9.09 1.09
CA VAL A 142 -23.11 -9.98 0.49
C VAL A 142 -22.60 -10.97 1.53
N ALA A 143 -22.02 -12.09 1.09
CA ALA A 143 -21.37 -13.01 2.02
C ALA A 143 -20.17 -12.35 2.72
N VAL A 144 -19.91 -12.70 3.99
CA VAL A 144 -18.75 -12.20 4.76
C VAL A 144 -17.42 -12.44 4.04
N ARG A 145 -17.29 -13.57 3.31
CA ARG A 145 -16.10 -13.85 2.47
C ARG A 145 -15.85 -12.75 1.43
N THR A 146 -16.91 -12.15 0.88
CA THR A 146 -16.81 -11.06 -0.10
C THR A 146 -16.17 -9.83 0.53
N ILE A 147 -16.46 -9.54 1.81
CA ILE A 147 -15.85 -8.42 2.54
C ILE A 147 -14.33 -8.59 2.61
N PHE A 148 -13.84 -9.78 2.96
CA PHE A 148 -12.40 -10.04 2.98
C PHE A 148 -11.76 -9.95 1.58
N LEU A 149 -12.45 -10.40 0.54
CA LEU A 149 -11.98 -10.24 -0.85
C LEU A 149 -11.93 -8.76 -1.27
N ASP A 150 -12.88 -7.96 -0.81
CA ASP A 150 -12.95 -6.53 -1.08
C ASP A 150 -11.82 -5.79 -0.36
N ILE A 151 -11.47 -6.17 0.88
CA ILE A 151 -10.27 -5.65 1.59
C ILE A 151 -9.01 -5.96 0.79
N GLU A 152 -8.86 -7.19 0.28
CA GLU A 152 -7.69 -7.59 -0.50
C GLU A 152 -7.56 -6.78 -1.79
N LYS A 153 -8.66 -6.60 -2.53
CA LYS A 153 -8.67 -5.82 -3.77
C LYS A 153 -8.40 -4.33 -3.49
N ALA A 154 -9.13 -3.75 -2.54
CA ALA A 154 -8.95 -2.35 -2.18
C ALA A 154 -7.54 -2.05 -1.65
N SER A 155 -6.92 -2.97 -0.90
CA SER A 155 -5.53 -2.83 -0.45
C SER A 155 -4.54 -2.80 -1.62
N LYS A 156 -4.80 -3.58 -2.68
CA LYS A 156 -3.97 -3.57 -3.89
C LYS A 156 -4.19 -2.28 -4.68
N ASP A 157 -5.43 -1.84 -4.84
CA ASP A 157 -5.76 -0.58 -5.52
C ASP A 157 -5.12 0.61 -4.80
N LEU A 158 -5.22 0.66 -3.46
CA LEU A 158 -4.55 1.65 -2.62
C LEU A 158 -3.02 1.56 -2.72
N SER A 159 -2.44 0.35 -2.81
CA SER A 159 -1.00 0.21 -3.04
C SER A 159 -0.56 0.80 -4.39
N VAL A 160 -1.41 0.75 -5.41
CA VAL A 160 -1.12 1.42 -6.69
C VAL A 160 -1.22 2.92 -6.55
N LEU A 161 -2.26 3.42 -5.88
CA LEU A 161 -2.43 4.86 -5.67
C LEU A 161 -1.29 5.47 -4.87
N VAL A 162 -0.90 4.78 -3.80
CA VAL A 162 0.21 5.20 -2.95
C VAL A 162 1.52 5.12 -3.72
N PHE A 163 1.88 3.98 -4.34
CA PHE A 163 3.25 3.80 -4.87
C PHE A 163 3.39 4.01 -6.40
N GLY A 164 2.33 4.44 -7.09
CA GLY A 164 2.36 4.80 -8.52
C GLY A 164 2.56 3.62 -9.49
N ILE A 165 3.19 3.88 -10.64
CA ILE A 165 3.45 2.92 -11.73
C ILE A 165 4.18 1.67 -11.23
N ASP A 166 5.00 1.80 -10.20
CA ASP A 166 5.69 0.66 -9.60
C ASP A 166 4.74 -0.31 -8.88
N GLY A 167 3.52 0.11 -8.54
CA GLY A 167 2.44 -0.75 -8.06
C GLY A 167 1.68 -1.47 -9.19
N VAL A 168 1.71 -0.94 -10.42
CA VAL A 168 0.94 -1.46 -11.57
C VAL A 168 1.56 -2.71 -12.20
N ARG A 169 2.88 -2.91 -12.06
CA ARG A 169 3.62 -4.01 -12.72
C ARG A 169 3.19 -5.43 -12.32
N PHE A 170 2.35 -5.59 -11.30
CA PHE A 170 1.90 -6.87 -10.75
C PHE A 170 0.45 -7.25 -11.12
N TYR A 171 -0.22 -6.47 -11.97
CA TYR A 171 -1.57 -6.76 -12.46
C TYR A 171 -1.60 -7.55 -13.78
N LYS A 172 -0.49 -8.17 -14.18
CA LYS A 172 -0.43 -9.08 -15.34
C LYS A 172 -0.67 -10.52 -14.94
#